data_AF-A0A8T4FHA4-F1
#
_entry.id   AF-A0A8T4FHA4-F1
#
_cell.length_a   1.000
_cell.length_b   1.000
_cell.length_c   1.000
_cell.angle_alpha   90.00
_cell.angle_beta   90.00
_cell.angle_gamma   90.00
#
_symmetry.space_group_name_H-M   'P 1'
#
loop_
_entity.id
_entity.type
_entity.pdbx_description
1 polymer ?
#
loop_
_entity_poly.entity_id
_entity_poly.type
_entity_poly.pdbx_seq_one_letter_code
_entity_poly.pdbx_strand_id
1 'polypeptide(L)' 'MVHRISVVIPTFNEEENITACLTSLCNQTIPRSDYELIVVDGGSK' A
#
# COMPACT_ATOMS: atom_id res chain seq x y z
N MET A 1 -10.20 12.08 11.51
CA MET A 1 -10.71 11.64 10.20
C MET A 1 -10.70 10.12 10.22
N VAL A 2 -11.79 9.47 9.82
CA VAL A 2 -11.89 8.01 9.83
C VAL A 2 -11.63 7.52 8.40
N HIS A 3 -10.55 6.77 8.18
CA HIS A 3 -10.35 6.06 6.92
C HIS A 3 -11.43 4.96 6.80
N ARG A 4 -12.06 4.84 5.63
CA ARG A 4 -13.12 3.84 5.40
C ARG A 4 -12.54 2.48 4.99
N ILE A 5 -11.32 2.48 4.45
CA ILE A 5 -10.65 1.31 3.89
C ILE A 5 -9.19 1.32 4.35
N SER A 6 -8.72 0.21 4.88
CA SER A 6 -7.30 0.00 5.16
C SER A 6 -6.76 -1.08 4.22
N VAL A 7 -5.78 -0.73 3.38
CA VAL A 7 -5.11 -1.68 2.49
C VAL A 7 -3.81 -2.11 3.14
N VAL A 8 -3.73 -3.38 3.57
CA VAL A 8 -2.55 -3.95 4.22
C VAL A 8 -1.75 -4.74 3.20
N ILE A 9 -0.47 -4.39 3.03
CA ILE A 9 0.43 -4.95 2.03
C ILE A 9 1.62 -5.59 2.76
N PRO A 10 1.56 -6.90 3.08
CA PRO A 10 2.73 -7.62 3.54
C PRO A 10 3.74 -7.76 2.39
N THR A 11 5.01 -7.50 2.66
CA THR A 11 6.09 -7.54 1.67
C THR A 11 7.26 -8.37 2.17
N PHE A 12 7.93 -9.10 1.28
CA PHE A 12 9.19 -9.78 1.59
C PHE A 12 10.05 -9.85 0.32
N ASN A 13 11.18 -9.15 0.31
CA ASN A 13 12.09 -8.99 -0.84
C ASN A 13 11.39 -8.48 -2.12
N GLU A 14 10.43 -7.56 -1.98
CA GLU A 14 9.59 -7.07 -3.08
C GLU A 14 10.16 -5.84 -3.82
N GLU A 15 11.47 -5.60 -3.75
CA GLU A 15 12.10 -4.40 -4.36
C GLU A 15 11.72 -4.22 -5.84
N GLU A 16 11.66 -5.32 -6.59
CA GLU A 16 11.34 -5.31 -8.02
C GLU A 16 9.89 -4.89 -8.32
N ASN A 17 8.93 -5.17 -7.42
CA ASN A 17 7.49 -5.01 -7.68
C ASN A 17 6.81 -3.92 -6.85
N ILE A 18 7.36 -3.60 -5.68
CA ILE A 18 6.69 -2.76 -4.67
C ILE A 18 6.35 -1.37 -5.23
N THR A 19 7.22 -0.82 -6.10
CA THR A 19 6.99 0.47 -6.74
C THR A 19 5.75 0.45 -7.63
N ALA A 20 5.57 -0.58 -8.47
CA ALA A 20 4.42 -0.70 -9.34
C ALA A 20 3.12 -0.90 -8.54
N CYS A 21 3.19 -1.72 -7.48
CA CYS A 21 2.08 -1.94 -6.55
C CYS A 21 1.62 -0.64 -5.89
N LEU A 22 2.54 0.09 -5.24
CA LEU A 22 2.22 1.34 -4.56
C LEU A 22 1.76 2.43 -5.52
N THR A 23 2.34 2.51 -6.72
CA THR A 23 1.90 3.45 -7.76
C THR A 23 0.46 3.19 -8.17
N SER A 24 0.08 1.91 -8.37
CA SER A 24 -1.29 1.53 -8.67
C SER A 24 -2.24 1.90 -7.52
N LEU A 25 -1.85 1.60 -6.28
CA LEU A 25 -2.66 1.89 -5.08
C LEU A 25 -2.81 3.39 -4.79
N CYS A 26 -1.86 4.23 -5.20
CA CYS A 26 -1.99 5.68 -5.14
C CYS A 26 -2.92 6.25 -6.23
N ASN A 27 -3.04 5.58 -7.37
CA ASN A 27 -3.80 6.01 -8.54
C ASN A 27 -5.23 5.44 -8.57
N GLN A 28 -5.96 5.57 -7.46
CA GLN A 28 -7.34 5.08 -7.34
C GLN A 28 -8.36 6.16 -7.65
N THR A 29 -9.56 5.76 -8.09
CA THR A 29 -10.71 6.66 -8.24
C THR A 29 -11.35 7.05 -6.91
N ILE A 30 -10.98 6.36 -5.82
CA ILE A 30 -11.39 6.67 -4.46
C ILE A 30 -10.54 7.85 -3.93
N PRO A 31 -11.14 8.84 -3.24
CA PRO A 31 -10.38 9.95 -2.65
C PRO A 31 -9.27 9.46 -1.71
N ARG A 32 -8.09 10.08 -1.80
CA ARG A 32 -6.91 9.66 -1.00
C ARG A 32 -7.13 9.72 0.51
N SER A 33 -8.02 10.61 0.97
CA SER A 33 -8.39 10.73 2.39
C SER A 33 -9.17 9.53 2.92
N ASP A 34 -9.80 8.75 2.03
CA ASP A 34 -10.78 7.74 2.42
C ASP A 34 -10.16 6.36 2.64
N TYR A 35 -8.87 6.21 2.32
CA TYR A 35 -8.13 4.98 2.55
C TYR A 35 -6.71 5.23 3.06
N GLU A 36 -6.16 4.23 3.73
CA GLU A 36 -4.76 4.18 4.15
C GLU A 36 -4.05 2.98 3.51
N LEU A 37 -2.74 3.12 3.32
CA LEU A 37 -1.86 2.06 2.85
C LEU A 37 -0.91 1.70 3.99
N ILE A 38 -0.95 0.45 4.44
CA ILE A 38 -0.12 -0.06 5.52
C ILE A 38 0.81 -1.11 4.92
N VAL A 39 2.08 -0.75 4.74
CA VAL A 39 3.11 -1.68 4.25
C VAL A 39 3.76 -2.36 5.44
N VAL A 40 3.82 -3.69 5.41
CA VAL A 40 4.39 -4.50 6.49
C VAL A 40 5.53 -5.32 5.93
N ASP A 41 6.77 -4.95 6.28
CA ASP A 41 7.93 -5.74 5.90
C ASP A 41 8.04 -7.02 6.74
N GLY A 42 8.21 -8.14 6.04
CA GLY A 42 8.36 -9.48 6.62
C GLY A 42 9.80 -9.83 7.01
N GLY A 43 10.71 -8.85 7.11
CA GLY A 43 12.13 -9.06 7.38
C GLY A 43 12.96 -9.25 6.12
N SER A 44 12.73 -8.41 5.10
CA SER A 44 13.53 -8.39 3.87
C SER A 44 15.01 -8.09 4.15
N LYS A 45 15.92 -8.51 3.26
CA LYS A 45 17.38 -8.33 3.42
C LYS A 45 18.02 -7.66 2.22
#